data_AF-A0A6L3Y681-F1
#
_entry.id   AF-A0A6L3Y681-F1
#
_cell.length_a   1.000
_cell.length_b   1.000
_cell.length_c   1.000
_cell.angle_alpha   90.00
_cell.angle_beta   90.00
_cell.angle_gamma   90.00
#
_symmetry.space_group_name_H-M   'P 1'
#
loop_
_entity.id
_entity.type
_entity.pdbx_description
1 polymer ?
#
loop_
_entity_poly.entity_id
_entity_poly.type
_entity_poly.pdbx_seq_one_letter_code
_entity_poly.pdbx_strand_id
1 'polypeptide(L)'
;MKKQRNVNLLLMLVLLVAVGQMAQTIYIPAIADMAKDLSVREGAVQSVMAAYLLTYGVSQLVYGPLSDRVGRRPVILVGMSIFMVATVIAITTHSLTVLIAASALQGVGTGVGGVMARTLPRDMYQGTQLRHANSLLNMGILVSPLLAPLIGGLLDTVWSWRACYAFLLVLCIIVTFSMARWMPETRPKDAPRTK
;
A
#
# COMPACT_ATOMS: atom_id res chain seq x y z
N MET A 1 -23.04 -18.71 -3.44
CA MET A 1 -21.73 -18.38 -4.06
C MET A 1 -21.43 -16.87 -4.17
N LYS A 2 -22.41 -15.95 -4.35
CA LYS A 2 -22.15 -14.49 -4.36
C LYS A 2 -21.61 -13.90 -3.03
N LYS A 3 -21.99 -14.45 -1.87
CA LYS A 3 -21.62 -13.95 -0.54
C LYS A 3 -20.13 -14.17 -0.18
N GLN A 4 -19.54 -15.31 -0.55
CA GLN A 4 -18.12 -15.61 -0.33
C GLN A 4 -17.18 -14.74 -1.18
N ARG A 5 -17.58 -14.43 -2.43
CA ARG A 5 -16.78 -13.57 -3.33
C ARG A 5 -16.60 -12.16 -2.78
N ASN A 6 -17.62 -11.63 -2.10
CA ASN A 6 -17.57 -10.29 -1.51
C ASN A 6 -16.66 -10.26 -0.27
N VAL A 7 -16.67 -11.30 0.58
CA VAL A 7 -15.80 -11.39 1.76
C VAL A 7 -14.32 -11.49 1.37
N ASN A 8 -13.99 -12.29 0.35
CA ASN A 8 -12.61 -12.39 -0.15
C ASN A 8 -12.08 -11.05 -0.68
N LEU A 9 -12.92 -10.29 -1.41
CA LEU A 9 -12.53 -8.97 -1.91
C LEU A 9 -12.32 -7.95 -0.79
N LEU A 10 -13.15 -8.02 0.26
CA LEU A 10 -13.04 -7.17 1.42
C LEU A 10 -11.76 -7.48 2.21
N LEU A 11 -11.42 -8.75 2.40
CA LEU A 11 -10.14 -9.16 3.00
C LEU A 11 -8.94 -8.69 2.17
N MET A 12 -8.98 -8.83 0.84
CA MET A 12 -7.91 -8.33 -0.03
C MET A 12 -7.77 -6.81 0.06
N LEU A 13 -8.88 -6.08 0.16
CA LEU A 13 -8.86 -4.64 0.30
C LEU A 13 -8.28 -4.21 1.66
N VAL A 14 -8.64 -4.92 2.73
CA VAL A 14 -8.06 -4.73 4.05
C VAL A 14 -6.55 -4.95 4.00
N LEU A 15 -6.09 -6.05 3.37
CA LEU A 15 -4.67 -6.33 3.19
C LEU A 15 -3.95 -5.27 2.34
N LEU A 16 -4.58 -4.79 1.27
CA LEU A 16 -4.03 -3.74 0.41
C LEU A 16 -3.73 -2.46 1.20
N VAL A 17 -4.69 -2.06 2.03
CA VAL A 17 -4.56 -0.88 2.89
C VAL A 17 -3.58 -1.15 4.02
N ALA A 18 -3.59 -2.35 4.58
CA ALA A 18 -2.64 -2.78 5.59
C ALA A 18 -1.21 -2.62 5.09
N VAL A 19 -0.89 -3.08 3.87
CA VAL A 19 0.44 -2.91 3.27
C VAL A 19 0.85 -1.44 3.20
N GLY A 20 -0.05 -0.57 2.72
CA GLY A 20 0.24 0.86 2.61
C GLY A 20 0.46 1.56 3.96
N GLN A 21 -0.27 1.14 4.99
CA GLN A 21 -0.13 1.65 6.35
C GLN A 21 1.10 1.06 7.05
N MET A 22 1.39 -0.22 6.87
CA MET A 22 2.60 -0.87 7.38
C MET A 22 3.85 -0.25 6.77
N ALA A 23 3.83 0.06 5.47
CA ALA A 23 4.95 0.70 4.80
C ALA A 23 5.33 2.05 5.42
N GLN A 24 4.37 2.78 6.02
CA GLN A 24 4.63 4.05 6.71
C GLN A 24 5.30 3.88 8.08
N THR A 25 5.12 2.74 8.75
CA THR A 25 5.58 2.58 10.15
C THR A 25 6.63 1.51 10.34
N ILE A 26 6.80 0.57 9.40
CA ILE A 26 7.73 -0.55 9.54
C ILE A 26 9.19 -0.10 9.61
N TYR A 27 9.53 1.04 9.01
CA TYR A 27 10.89 1.55 9.00
C TYR A 27 11.24 2.34 10.27
N ILE A 28 10.25 2.79 11.06
CA ILE A 28 10.46 3.57 12.30
C ILE A 28 11.48 2.91 13.25
N PRO A 29 11.35 1.62 13.62
CA PRO A 29 12.34 0.97 14.49
C PRO A 29 13.72 0.87 13.84
N ALA A 30 13.76 0.76 12.52
CA ALA A 30 14.97 0.58 11.73
C ALA A 30 15.63 1.91 11.28
N ILE A 31 15.11 3.07 11.70
CA ILE A 31 15.66 4.39 11.32
C ILE A 31 17.11 4.54 11.78
N ALA A 32 17.41 4.14 13.02
CA ALA A 32 18.74 4.26 13.58
C ALA A 32 19.76 3.39 12.82
N ASP A 33 19.37 2.19 12.43
CA ASP A 33 20.23 1.28 11.68
C ASP A 33 20.37 1.69 10.22
N MET A 34 19.31 2.23 9.59
CA MET A 34 19.42 2.90 8.29
C MET A 34 20.38 4.10 8.33
N ALA A 35 20.32 4.92 9.38
CA ALA A 35 21.19 6.07 9.51
C ALA A 35 22.67 5.66 9.64
N LYS A 36 22.96 4.61 10.42
CA LYS A 36 24.30 4.04 10.55
C LYS A 36 24.80 3.42 9.26
N ASP A 37 23.99 2.57 8.61
CA ASP A 37 24.37 1.83 7.40
C ASP A 37 24.62 2.78 6.21
N LEU A 38 23.82 3.84 6.08
CA LEU A 38 24.01 4.87 5.05
C LEU A 38 25.00 5.97 5.46
N SER A 39 25.58 5.92 6.66
CA SER A 39 26.49 6.96 7.20
C SER A 39 25.90 8.38 7.11
N VAL A 40 24.59 8.52 7.40
CA VAL A 40 23.85 9.79 7.33
C VAL A 40 23.27 10.17 8.70
N ARG A 41 22.95 11.44 8.88
CA ARG A 41 22.28 11.93 10.10
C ARG A 41 20.87 11.32 10.19
N GLU A 42 20.43 10.90 11.37
CA GLU A 42 19.10 10.31 11.59
C GLU A 42 17.96 11.22 11.07
N GLY A 43 18.08 12.54 11.23
CA GLY A 43 17.11 13.49 10.68
C GLY A 43 16.99 13.46 9.16
N ALA A 44 18.01 12.99 8.44
CA ALA A 44 17.95 12.84 6.99
C ALA A 44 17.06 11.63 6.60
N VAL A 45 16.98 10.58 7.43
CA VAL A 45 16.08 9.44 7.20
C VAL A 45 14.60 9.85 7.34
N GLN A 46 14.28 10.87 8.14
CA GLN A 46 12.92 11.42 8.22
C GLN A 46 12.43 12.02 6.89
N SER A 47 13.34 12.47 6.03
CA SER A 47 12.97 12.97 4.69
C SER A 47 12.34 11.87 3.81
N VAL A 48 12.65 10.60 4.07
CA VAL A 48 12.07 9.44 3.41
C VAL A 48 10.58 9.34 3.73
N MET A 49 10.22 9.52 5.02
CA MET A 49 8.83 9.57 5.47
C MET A 49 8.09 10.75 4.84
N ALA A 50 8.72 11.93 4.82
CA ALA A 50 8.13 13.12 4.22
C ALA A 50 7.86 12.91 2.72
N ALA A 51 8.81 12.34 1.98
CA ALA A 51 8.66 12.06 0.55
C ALA A 51 7.55 11.02 0.29
N TYR A 52 7.47 9.97 1.11
CA TYR A 52 6.39 8.99 1.04
C TYR A 52 5.02 9.64 1.29
N LEU A 53 4.87 10.41 2.37
CA LEU A 53 3.59 11.04 2.72
C LEU A 53 3.14 12.09 1.69
N LEU A 54 4.08 12.89 1.17
CA LEU A 54 3.81 13.89 0.13
C LEU A 54 3.28 13.22 -1.14
N THR A 55 3.99 12.20 -1.64
CA THR A 55 3.58 11.48 -2.86
C THR A 55 2.33 10.64 -2.65
N TYR A 56 2.16 10.04 -1.48
CA TYR A 56 0.93 9.35 -1.10
C TYR A 56 -0.27 10.29 -1.12
N GLY A 57 -0.17 11.47 -0.50
CA GLY A 57 -1.25 12.46 -0.51
C GLY A 57 -1.57 13.00 -1.90
N VAL A 58 -0.55 13.36 -2.69
CA VAL A 58 -0.72 13.85 -4.07
C VAL A 58 -1.36 12.77 -4.94
N SER A 59 -0.92 11.52 -4.80
CA SER A 59 -1.42 10.43 -5.63
C SER A 59 -2.88 10.07 -5.31
N GLN A 60 -3.34 10.23 -4.07
CA GLN A 60 -4.76 10.08 -3.72
C GLN A 60 -5.68 11.02 -4.51
N LEU A 61 -5.23 12.24 -4.82
CA LEU A 61 -6.01 13.19 -5.63
C LEU A 61 -6.12 12.75 -7.09
N VAL A 62 -5.07 12.17 -7.65
CA VAL A 62 -5.02 11.72 -9.06
C VAL A 62 -5.76 10.39 -9.25
N TYR A 63 -5.62 9.47 -8.30
CA TYR A 63 -6.19 8.13 -8.44
C TYR A 63 -7.71 8.08 -8.29
N GLY A 64 -8.35 9.08 -7.67
CA GLY A 64 -9.82 9.18 -7.63
C GLY A 64 -10.43 9.23 -9.03
N PRO A 65 -10.20 10.30 -9.82
CA PRO A 65 -10.72 10.41 -11.18
C PRO A 65 -10.21 9.28 -12.10
N LEU A 66 -8.96 8.85 -11.93
CA LEU A 66 -8.36 7.80 -12.76
C LEU A 66 -9.02 6.44 -12.53
N SER A 67 -9.33 6.10 -11.27
CA SER A 67 -10.09 4.91 -10.87
C SER A 67 -11.43 4.83 -11.60
N ASP A 68 -12.14 5.95 -11.66
CA ASP A 68 -13.48 6.01 -12.24
C ASP A 68 -13.44 5.97 -13.78
N ARG A 69 -12.37 6.52 -14.38
CA ARG A 69 -12.16 6.58 -15.84
C ARG A 69 -11.47 5.37 -16.48
N VAL A 70 -10.68 4.60 -15.74
CA VAL A 70 -9.97 3.43 -16.28
C VAL A 70 -10.57 2.12 -15.76
N GLY A 71 -11.16 2.16 -14.57
CA GLY A 71 -11.64 0.97 -13.85
C GLY A 71 -10.70 0.62 -12.71
N ARG A 72 -11.26 0.01 -11.67
CA ARG A 72 -10.57 -0.13 -10.38
C ARG A 72 -9.42 -1.15 -10.41
N ARG A 73 -9.62 -2.27 -11.09
CA ARG A 73 -8.64 -3.37 -11.19
C ARG A 73 -7.32 -2.96 -11.86
N PRO A 74 -7.30 -2.38 -13.08
CA PRO A 74 -6.05 -1.99 -13.73
C PRO A 74 -5.30 -0.93 -12.92
N VAL A 75 -6.00 0.03 -12.31
CA VAL A 75 -5.36 1.06 -11.49
C VAL A 75 -4.69 0.47 -10.25
N ILE A 76 -5.33 -0.49 -9.56
CA ILE A 76 -4.72 -1.19 -8.42
C ILE A 76 -3.47 -1.98 -8.85
N LEU A 77 -3.56 -2.72 -9.95
CA LEU A 77 -2.43 -3.52 -10.42
C LEU A 77 -1.25 -2.64 -10.82
N VAL A 78 -1.49 -1.51 -11.49
CA VAL A 78 -0.43 -0.54 -11.85
C VAL A 78 0.19 0.06 -10.59
N GLY A 79 -0.62 0.51 -9.62
CA GLY A 79 -0.12 1.08 -8.37
C GLY A 79 0.73 0.09 -7.56
N MET A 80 0.28 -1.16 -7.44
CA MET A 80 1.02 -2.22 -6.76
C MET A 80 2.30 -2.60 -7.51
N SER A 81 2.29 -2.57 -8.85
CA SER A 81 3.50 -2.82 -9.65
C SER A 81 4.54 -1.73 -9.41
N ILE A 82 4.11 -0.46 -9.37
CA ILE A 82 4.98 0.68 -9.03
C ILE A 82 5.56 0.50 -7.63
N PHE A 83 4.73 0.15 -6.65
CA PHE A 83 5.18 -0.12 -5.29
C PHE A 83 6.23 -1.25 -5.25
N MET A 84 6.03 -2.34 -5.99
CA MET A 84 6.94 -3.46 -6.04
C MET A 84 8.30 -3.05 -6.60
N VAL A 85 8.34 -2.38 -7.76
CA VAL A 85 9.58 -1.86 -8.36
C VAL A 85 10.28 -0.90 -7.40
N ALA A 86 9.54 0.03 -6.81
CA ALA A 86 10.07 0.97 -5.84
C ALA A 86 10.70 0.28 -4.62
N THR A 87 10.07 -0.79 -4.13
CA THR A 87 10.57 -1.57 -2.99
C THR A 87 11.82 -2.36 -3.37
N VAL A 88 11.93 -2.90 -4.59
CA VAL A 88 13.18 -3.53 -5.08
C VAL A 88 14.32 -2.51 -5.12
N ILE A 89 14.04 -1.29 -5.58
CA ILE A 89 15.04 -0.20 -5.61
C ILE A 89 15.45 0.17 -4.16
N ALA A 90 14.49 0.22 -3.24
CA ALA A 90 14.76 0.48 -1.82
C ALA A 90 15.60 -0.63 -1.16
N ILE A 91 15.42 -1.89 -1.55
CA ILE A 91 16.22 -3.02 -1.03
C ILE A 91 17.63 -3.02 -1.61
N THR A 92 17.84 -2.54 -2.84
CA THR A 92 19.15 -2.62 -3.52
C THR A 92 20.00 -1.36 -3.34
N THR A 93 19.39 -0.23 -2.97
CA THR A 93 20.10 1.03 -2.78
C THR A 93 21.02 1.04 -1.56
N HIS A 94 22.09 1.82 -1.67
CA HIS A 94 23.02 2.17 -0.59
C HIS A 94 23.12 3.71 -0.41
N SER A 95 22.27 4.46 -1.10
CA SER A 95 22.25 5.93 -1.08
C SER A 95 20.89 6.45 -0.59
N LEU A 96 20.94 7.45 0.30
CA LEU A 96 19.76 8.06 0.89
C LEU A 96 18.90 8.74 -0.17
N THR A 97 19.51 9.42 -1.14
CA THR A 97 18.78 10.11 -2.23
C THR A 97 17.95 9.13 -3.06
N VAL A 98 18.52 7.97 -3.37
CA VAL A 98 17.81 6.91 -4.10
C VAL A 98 16.74 6.29 -3.21
N LEU A 99 16.97 6.15 -1.90
CA LEU A 99 15.97 5.65 -0.96
C LEU A 99 14.78 6.63 -0.83
N ILE A 100 15.03 7.94 -0.81
CA ILE A 100 13.99 8.98 -0.82
C ILE A 100 13.18 8.89 -2.12
N ALA A 101 13.86 8.77 -3.28
CA ALA A 101 13.20 8.62 -4.57
C ALA A 101 12.37 7.33 -4.64
N ALA A 102 12.90 6.22 -4.13
CA ALA A 102 12.19 4.95 -4.04
C ALA A 102 10.97 5.05 -3.12
N SER A 103 11.07 5.73 -1.98
CA SER A 103 9.95 5.94 -1.06
C SER A 103 8.89 6.89 -1.61
N ALA A 104 9.31 7.91 -2.37
CA ALA A 104 8.40 8.72 -3.16
C ALA A 104 7.62 7.86 -4.17
N LEU A 105 8.31 6.95 -4.86
CA LEU A 105 7.68 6.03 -5.80
C LEU A 105 6.76 5.01 -5.10
N GLN A 106 7.13 4.54 -3.90
CA GLN A 106 6.27 3.69 -3.07
C GLN A 106 4.98 4.42 -2.67
N GLY A 107 5.07 5.68 -2.25
CA GLY A 107 3.91 6.50 -1.90
C GLY A 107 2.94 6.68 -3.08
N VAL A 108 3.47 6.88 -4.29
CA VAL A 108 2.67 6.87 -5.52
C VAL A 108 2.01 5.51 -5.76
N GLY A 109 2.65 4.40 -5.44
CA GLY A 109 2.05 3.07 -5.60
C GLY A 109 0.92 2.78 -4.60
N THR A 110 1.14 3.10 -3.32
CA THR A 110 0.18 2.85 -2.23
C THR A 110 -0.99 3.81 -2.19
N GLY A 111 -0.89 4.98 -2.82
CA GLY A 111 -2.00 5.95 -2.93
C GLY A 111 -3.27 5.34 -3.51
N VAL A 112 -3.15 4.40 -4.46
CA VAL A 112 -4.30 3.67 -5.02
C VAL A 112 -5.05 2.90 -3.93
N GLY A 113 -4.33 2.27 -3.01
CA GLY A 113 -4.93 1.49 -1.92
C GLY A 113 -5.82 2.36 -1.03
N GLY A 114 -5.37 3.57 -0.69
CA GLY A 114 -6.13 4.51 0.14
C GLY A 114 -7.42 5.00 -0.52
N VAL A 115 -7.41 5.29 -1.83
CA VAL A 115 -8.61 5.68 -2.58
C VAL A 115 -9.58 4.50 -2.67
N MET A 116 -9.08 3.33 -3.04
CA MET A 116 -9.87 2.11 -3.25
C MET A 116 -10.53 1.62 -1.96
N ALA A 117 -9.86 1.80 -0.81
CA ALA A 117 -10.41 1.52 0.51
C ALA A 117 -11.74 2.25 0.77
N ARG A 118 -11.90 3.46 0.22
CA ARG A 118 -13.10 4.29 0.44
C ARG A 118 -14.16 4.09 -0.64
N THR A 119 -13.74 3.81 -1.87
CA THR A 119 -14.66 3.69 -3.02
C THR A 119 -15.24 2.28 -3.17
N LEU A 120 -14.46 1.22 -2.99
CA LEU A 120 -14.93 -0.18 -3.18
C LEU A 120 -16.04 -0.63 -2.23
N PRO A 121 -16.00 -0.32 -0.92
CA PRO A 121 -17.08 -0.71 -0.02
C PRO A 121 -18.39 -0.05 -0.41
N ARG A 122 -18.34 1.23 -0.82
CA ARG A 122 -19.50 2.02 -1.24
C ARG A 122 -20.16 1.48 -2.51
N ASP A 123 -19.37 0.93 -3.43
CA ASP A 123 -19.89 0.33 -4.66
C ASP A 123 -20.47 -1.08 -4.45
N MET A 124 -19.92 -1.84 -3.50
CA MET A 124 -20.25 -3.26 -3.32
C MET A 124 -21.32 -3.52 -2.27
N TYR A 125 -21.50 -2.61 -1.31
CA TYR A 125 -22.37 -2.82 -0.15
C TYR A 125 -23.30 -1.63 0.10
N GLN A 126 -24.50 -1.93 0.56
CA GLN A 126 -25.50 -0.94 0.96
C GLN A 126 -25.95 -1.15 2.41
N GLY A 127 -26.37 -0.07 3.08
CA GLY A 127 -26.93 -0.11 4.43
C GLY A 127 -25.99 -0.70 5.48
N THR A 128 -26.48 -1.69 6.24
CA THR A 128 -25.74 -2.30 7.37
C THR A 128 -24.47 -3.03 6.94
N GLN A 129 -24.44 -3.62 5.74
CA GLN A 129 -23.25 -4.33 5.24
C GLN A 129 -22.10 -3.36 4.93
N LEU A 130 -22.41 -2.14 4.48
CA LEU A 130 -21.41 -1.09 4.25
C LEU A 130 -20.74 -0.66 5.56
N ARG A 131 -21.52 -0.55 6.65
CA ARG A 131 -20.98 -0.23 7.98
C ARG A 131 -20.04 -1.31 8.48
N HIS A 132 -20.39 -2.59 8.30
CA HIS A 132 -19.50 -3.70 8.64
C HIS A 132 -18.21 -3.68 7.81
N ALA A 133 -18.30 -3.42 6.51
CA ALA A 133 -17.12 -3.34 5.65
C ALA A 133 -16.18 -2.20 6.04
N ASN A 134 -16.73 -1.01 6.28
CA ASN A 134 -15.93 0.13 6.75
C ASN A 134 -15.33 -0.13 8.14
N SER A 135 -16.05 -0.81 9.03
CA SER A 135 -15.53 -1.18 10.35
C SER A 135 -14.32 -2.11 10.22
N LEU A 136 -14.40 -3.15 9.38
CA LEU A 136 -13.28 -4.06 9.12
C LEU A 136 -12.08 -3.36 8.47
N LEU A 137 -12.31 -2.44 7.54
CA LEU A 137 -11.25 -1.63 6.94
C LEU A 137 -10.58 -0.71 7.96
N ASN A 138 -11.37 -0.04 8.81
CA ASN A 138 -10.83 0.78 9.89
C ASN A 138 -10.04 -0.06 10.90
N MET A 139 -10.51 -1.26 11.24
CA MET A 139 -9.73 -2.19 12.06
C MET A 139 -8.39 -2.52 11.40
N GLY A 140 -8.38 -2.82 10.10
CA GLY A 140 -7.14 -3.03 9.36
C GLY A 140 -6.20 -1.81 9.44
N ILE A 141 -6.72 -0.62 9.18
CA ILE A 141 -5.95 0.63 9.22
C ILE A 141 -5.36 0.91 10.62
N LEU A 142 -6.06 0.52 11.69
CA LEU A 142 -5.62 0.74 13.07
C LEU A 142 -4.67 -0.35 13.58
N VAL A 143 -4.88 -1.60 13.19
CA VAL A 143 -4.08 -2.75 13.64
C VAL A 143 -2.76 -2.85 12.86
N SER A 144 -2.78 -2.52 11.57
CA SER A 144 -1.60 -2.66 10.70
C SER A 144 -0.38 -1.85 11.17
N PRO A 145 -0.52 -0.56 11.55
CA PRO A 145 0.61 0.23 12.05
C PRO A 145 1.07 -0.22 13.44
N LEU A 146 0.25 -0.95 14.20
CA LEU A 146 0.63 -1.54 15.49
C LEU A 146 1.49 -2.80 15.28
N LEU A 147 1.11 -3.63 14.31
CA LEU A 147 1.85 -4.85 13.97
C LEU A 147 3.13 -4.54 13.19
N ALA A 148 3.16 -3.49 12.38
CA ALA A 148 4.31 -3.19 11.52
C ALA A 148 5.62 -2.98 12.29
N PRO A 149 5.71 -2.14 13.35
CA PRO A 149 6.94 -1.97 14.12
C PRO A 149 7.34 -3.24 14.87
N LEU A 150 6.37 -4.05 15.30
CA LEU A 150 6.62 -5.29 16.01
C LEU A 150 7.25 -6.34 15.08
N ILE A 151 6.69 -6.49 13.88
CA ILE A 151 7.25 -7.31 12.80
C ILE A 151 8.58 -6.72 12.34
N GLY A 152 8.64 -5.40 12.15
CA GLY A 152 9.83 -4.67 11.69
C GLY A 152 11.01 -4.86 12.64
N GLY A 153 10.83 -4.69 13.95
CA GLY A 153 11.89 -4.91 14.94
C GLY A 153 12.35 -6.38 15.00
N LEU A 154 11.44 -7.34 14.87
CA LEU A 154 11.80 -8.76 14.76
C LEU A 154 12.61 -9.06 13.50
N LEU A 155 12.23 -8.51 12.35
CA LEU A 155 12.95 -8.70 11.09
C LEU A 155 14.30 -7.98 11.06
N ASP A 156 14.39 -6.81 11.69
CA ASP A 156 15.62 -6.02 11.78
C ASP A 156 16.72 -6.78 12.53
N THR A 157 16.36 -7.51 13.59
CA THR A 157 17.33 -8.34 14.35
C THR A 157 17.94 -9.50 13.57
N VAL A 158 17.32 -9.93 12.46
CA VAL A 158 17.79 -11.09 11.68
C VAL A 158 18.56 -10.66 10.43
N TRP A 159 18.05 -9.68 9.68
CA TRP A 159 18.58 -9.35 8.35
C TRP A 159 18.53 -7.83 8.06
N SER A 160 18.57 -7.02 9.12
CA SER A 160 18.60 -5.56 9.10
C SER A 160 17.37 -4.92 8.43
N TRP A 161 17.39 -3.60 8.28
CA TRP A 161 16.31 -2.78 7.72
C TRP A 161 15.83 -3.19 6.31
N ARG A 162 16.67 -3.89 5.54
CA ARG A 162 16.33 -4.43 4.21
C ARG A 162 15.30 -5.55 4.28
N ALA A 163 15.29 -6.31 5.37
CA ALA A 163 14.33 -7.39 5.62
C ALA A 163 12.89 -6.85 5.71
N CYS A 164 12.71 -5.66 6.30
CA CYS A 164 11.42 -4.99 6.38
C CYS A 164 10.84 -4.69 4.98
N TYR A 165 11.68 -4.16 4.09
CA TYR A 165 11.28 -3.90 2.71
C TYR A 165 11.03 -5.20 1.93
N ALA A 166 11.86 -6.24 2.13
CA ALA A 166 11.64 -7.55 1.51
C ALA A 166 10.31 -8.18 1.96
N PHE A 167 9.97 -8.07 3.24
CA PHE A 167 8.69 -8.54 3.78
C PHE A 167 7.51 -7.79 3.13
N LEU A 168 7.57 -6.46 3.05
CA LEU A 168 6.55 -5.66 2.36
C LEU A 168 6.41 -6.04 0.89
N LEU A 169 7.53 -6.32 0.20
CA LEU A 169 7.54 -6.76 -1.19
C LEU A 169 6.82 -8.09 -1.36
N VAL A 170 7.13 -9.09 -0.53
CA VAL A 170 6.48 -10.40 -0.56
C VAL A 170 4.98 -10.26 -0.27
N LEU A 171 4.61 -9.47 0.73
CA LEU A 171 3.21 -9.22 1.06
C LEU A 171 2.49 -8.54 -0.12
N CYS A 172 3.11 -7.54 -0.73
CA CYS A 172 2.59 -6.87 -1.92
C CYS A 172 2.42 -7.84 -3.11
N ILE A 173 3.39 -8.72 -3.36
CA ILE A 173 3.28 -9.76 -4.42
C ILE A 173 2.07 -10.64 -4.16
N ILE A 174 1.89 -11.14 -2.94
CA ILE A 174 0.77 -12.03 -2.57
C ILE A 174 -0.56 -11.32 -2.77
N VAL A 175 -0.67 -10.06 -2.33
CA VAL A 175 -1.88 -9.25 -2.47
C VAL A 175 -2.17 -8.94 -3.94
N THR A 176 -1.15 -8.55 -4.71
CA THR A 176 -1.26 -8.24 -6.13
C THR A 176 -1.69 -9.45 -6.93
N PHE A 177 -1.07 -10.62 -6.68
CA PHE A 177 -1.42 -11.87 -7.34
C PHE A 177 -2.85 -12.32 -6.98
N SER A 178 -3.23 -12.20 -5.71
CA SER A 178 -4.59 -12.51 -5.24
C SER A 178 -5.63 -11.60 -5.90
N MET A 179 -5.36 -10.29 -5.98
CA MET A 179 -6.23 -9.33 -6.66
C MET A 179 -6.28 -9.55 -8.16
N ALA A 180 -5.15 -9.86 -8.80
CA ALA A 180 -5.08 -10.18 -10.22
C ALA A 180 -5.94 -11.41 -10.55
N ARG A 181 -5.98 -12.42 -9.68
CA ARG A 181 -6.71 -13.68 -9.96
C ARG A 181 -8.19 -13.63 -9.56
N TRP A 182 -8.54 -12.89 -8.51
CA TRP A 182 -9.88 -12.96 -7.91
C TRP A 182 -10.70 -11.67 -7.98
N MET A 183 -10.16 -10.54 -8.43
CA MET A 183 -10.92 -9.30 -8.59
C MET A 183 -11.67 -9.28 -9.94
N PRO A 184 -13.00 -9.49 -9.97
CA PRO A 184 -13.79 -9.19 -11.15
C PRO A 184 -13.80 -7.67 -11.38
N GLU A 185 -13.76 -7.27 -12.64
CA GLU A 185 -13.77 -5.87 -13.03
C GLU A 185 -15.11 -5.24 -12.61
N THR A 186 -15.08 -4.31 -11.64
CA THR A 186 -16.28 -3.62 -11.11
C THR A 186 -16.79 -2.53 -12.05
N ARG A 187 -16.17 -2.36 -13.22
CA ARG A 187 -16.68 -1.43 -14.23
C ARG A 187 -17.92 -2.04 -14.90
N PRO A 188 -19.07 -1.34 -14.92
CA PRO A 188 -20.17 -1.72 -15.77
C PRO A 188 -19.69 -1.73 -17.22
N LYS A 189 -19.97 -2.82 -17.95
CA LYS A 189 -19.58 -2.96 -19.37
C LYS A 189 -20.16 -1.86 -20.28
N ASP A 190 -21.15 -1.10 -19.77
CA ASP A 190 -21.92 -0.07 -20.49
C ASP A 190 -21.57 1.38 -20.10
N ALA A 191 -20.52 1.64 -19.30
CA ALA A 191 -20.16 3.02 -18.96
C ALA A 191 -19.57 3.75 -20.20
N PRO A 192 -20.16 4.87 -20.67
CA PRO A 192 -19.69 5.56 -21.86
C PRO A 192 -18.21 5.91 -21.75
N ARG A 193 -17.42 5.61 -22.79
CA ARG A 193 -16.09 6.19 -22.96
C ARG A 193 -16.28 7.70 -23.05
N THR A 194 -16.02 8.40 -21.94
CA THR A 194 -16.01 9.86 -21.94
C THR A 194 -14.90 10.31 -22.88
N LYS A 195 -15.30 11.02 -23.93
CA LYS A 195 -14.44 11.64 -24.94
C LYS A 195 -13.51 12.66 -24.31
#